data_AF-A0A1M6RPI7-F1
#
_entry.id   AF-A0A1M6RPI7-F1
#
_cell.length_a   1.000
_cell.length_b   1.000
_cell.length_c   1.000
_cell.angle_alpha   90.00
_cell.angle_beta   90.00
_cell.angle_gamma   90.00
#
_symmetry.space_group_name_H-M   'P 1'
#
loop_
_entity.id
_entity.type
_entity.pdbx_description
1 polymer ?
#
loop_
_entity_poly.entity_id
_entity_poly.type
_entity_poly.pdbx_seq_one_letter_code
_entity_poly.pdbx_strand_id
1 'polypeptide(L)'
;MLEKFYSLDEEKKNRIINAGLKEFGFHGYKNAKTDNIVQEAGISKGLLFHYFGTKKKFFEFWIYVNILDKILGFFVKITPSLTIQT
;
A
#
# COMPACT_ATOMS: atom_id res chain seq x y z
N MET A 1 -10.22 9.72 8.74
CA MET A 1 -8.74 9.71 8.55
C MET A 1 -8.41 9.11 7.19
N LEU A 2 -8.81 7.86 6.91
CA LEU A 2 -8.73 7.25 5.57
C LEU A 2 -9.64 7.89 4.53
N GLU A 3 -10.82 8.40 4.91
CA GLU A 3 -11.74 9.08 3.96
C GLU A 3 -11.06 10.22 3.19
N LYS A 4 -10.16 10.96 3.85
CA LYS A 4 -9.37 12.04 3.22
C LYS A 4 -8.33 11.52 2.22
N PHE A 5 -7.87 10.29 2.40
CA PHE A 5 -7.02 9.62 1.42
C PHE A 5 -7.86 9.21 0.21
N TYR A 6 -9.07 8.69 0.43
CA TYR A 6 -9.97 8.30 -0.66
C TYR A 6 -10.51 9.47 -1.49
N SER A 7 -10.53 10.69 -0.93
CA SER A 7 -10.88 11.91 -1.67
C SER A 7 -9.75 12.47 -2.54
N LEU A 8 -8.54 11.90 -2.51
CA LEU A 8 -7.44 12.34 -3.36
C LEU A 8 -7.67 11.92 -4.82
N ASP A 9 -7.00 12.62 -5.74
CA ASP A 9 -6.89 12.14 -7.11
C ASP A 9 -6.12 10.80 -7.19
N GLU A 10 -6.41 10.00 -8.21
CA GLU A 10 -5.84 8.67 -8.37
C GLU A 10 -4.32 8.69 -8.53
N GLU A 11 -3.77 9.73 -9.16
CA GLU A 11 -2.32 9.86 -9.35
C GLU A 11 -1.61 9.97 -7.99
N LYS A 12 -2.11 10.83 -7.11
CA LYS A 12 -1.57 11.04 -5.77
C LYS A 12 -1.75 9.82 -4.87
N LYS A 13 -2.89 9.12 -4.97
CA LYS A 13 -3.07 7.82 -4.29
C LYS A 13 -2.00 6.83 -4.75
N ASN A 14 -1.83 6.69 -6.06
CA ASN A 14 -0.86 5.76 -6.64
C ASN A 14 0.57 6.09 -6.22
N ARG A 15 0.98 7.36 -6.20
CA ARG A 15 2.32 7.74 -5.70
C ARG A 15 2.53 7.32 -4.25
N ILE A 16 1.56 7.56 -3.37
CA ILE A 16 1.64 7.17 -1.95
C ILE A 16 1.71 5.65 -1.80
N ILE A 17 0.85 4.92 -2.53
CA ILE A 17 0.80 3.45 -2.49
C ILE A 17 2.10 2.84 -3.01
N ASN A 18 2.62 3.35 -4.13
CA ASN A 18 3.86 2.89 -4.76
C ASN A 18 5.10 3.19 -3.90
N ALA A 19 5.12 4.34 -3.20
CA ALA A 19 6.17 4.63 -2.23
C ALA A 19 6.20 3.62 -1.08
N GLY A 20 5.01 3.24 -0.58
CA GLY A 20 4.87 2.14 0.38
C GLY A 20 5.36 0.81 -0.18
N LEU A 21 5.01 0.47 -1.43
CA LEU A 21 5.43 -0.75 -2.09
C LEU A 21 6.95 -0.87 -2.19
N LYS A 22 7.62 0.22 -2.58
CA LYS A 22 9.08 0.28 -2.67
C LYS A 22 9.70 0.12 -1.28
N GLU A 23 9.36 0.98 -0.33
CA GLU A 23 10.01 0.98 0.98
C GLU A 23 9.74 -0.32 1.75
N PHE A 24 8.47 -0.73 1.86
CA PHE A 24 8.12 -1.94 2.61
C PHE A 24 8.52 -3.22 1.87
N GLY A 25 8.47 -3.23 0.54
CA GLY A 25 8.89 -4.39 -0.26
C GLY A 25 10.39 -4.67 -0.14
N PHE A 26 11.24 -3.64 -0.17
CA PHE A 26 12.68 -3.82 -0.09
C PHE A 26 13.22 -3.95 1.34
N HIS A 27 12.61 -3.27 2.32
CA HIS A 27 13.17 -3.19 3.67
C HIS A 27 12.35 -3.93 4.73
N GLY A 28 11.13 -4.34 4.41
CA GLY A 28 10.17 -4.90 5.37
C GLY A 28 9.69 -3.87 6.39
N TYR A 29 8.65 -4.22 7.16
CA TYR A 29 8.02 -3.27 8.09
C TYR A 29 8.99 -2.68 9.12
N LYS A 30 9.86 -3.50 9.73
CA LYS A 30 10.73 -3.05 10.81
C LYS A 30 11.75 -2.01 10.34
N ASN A 31 12.40 -2.23 9.20
CA ASN A 31 13.48 -1.36 8.72
C ASN A 31 13.00 -0.21 7.82
N ALA A 32 11.75 -0.26 7.33
CA ALA A 32 11.18 0.80 6.51
C ALA A 32 11.19 2.17 7.23
N LYS A 33 11.58 3.23 6.54
CA LYS A 33 11.60 4.60 7.03
C LYS A 33 10.46 5.40 6.43
N THR A 34 9.66 6.04 7.28
CA THR A 34 8.59 6.93 6.82
C THR A 34 9.10 8.14 6.05
N ASP A 35 10.34 8.57 6.31
CA ASP A 35 10.97 9.67 5.56
C ASP A 35 11.20 9.32 4.09
N ASN A 36 11.69 8.11 3.80
CA ASN A 36 11.85 7.63 2.43
C ASN A 36 10.50 7.54 1.71
N ILE A 37 9.46 7.04 2.41
CA ILE A 37 8.10 6.94 1.85
C ILE A 37 7.58 8.31 1.44
N VAL A 38 7.67 9.31 2.34
CA VAL A 38 7.09 10.62 2.04
C VAL A 38 7.90 11.40 1.00
N GLN A 39 9.22 11.18 0.94
CA GLN A 39 10.07 11.70 -0.12
C GLN A 39 9.68 11.14 -1.49
N GLU A 40 9.56 9.81 -1.61
CA GLU A 40 9.15 9.16 -2.86
C GLU A 40 7.71 9.54 -3.26
N ALA A 41 6.80 9.65 -2.29
CA ALA A 41 5.40 10.01 -2.53
C ALA A 41 5.19 11.50 -2.85
N GLY A 42 6.20 12.36 -2.62
CA GLY A 42 6.08 13.81 -2.78
C GLY A 42 5.08 14.45 -1.82
N ILE A 43 5.04 13.98 -0.56
CA ILE A 43 4.16 14.53 0.49
C ILE A 43 4.96 14.85 1.76
N SER A 44 4.35 15.56 2.71
CA SER A 44 4.96 15.75 4.03
C SER A 44 4.68 14.55 4.96
N LYS A 45 5.57 14.34 5.94
CA LYS A 45 5.41 13.33 7.00
C LYS A 45 4.12 13.53 7.80
N GLY A 46 3.80 14.79 8.10
CA GLY A 46 2.54 15.16 8.77
C GLY A 46 1.31 14.78 7.94
N LEU A 47 1.37 14.93 6.61
CA LEU A 47 0.26 14.56 5.73
C LEU A 47 0.06 13.05 5.64
N LEU A 48 1.14 12.26 5.63
CA LEU A 48 1.04 10.80 5.72
C LEU A 48 0.31 10.38 7.00
N PHE A 49 0.70 10.94 8.15
CA PHE A 49 0.02 10.65 9.42
C PHE A 49 -1.37 11.28 9.52
N HIS A 50 -1.66 12.33 8.77
CA HIS A 50 -3.02 12.85 8.65
C HIS A 50 -3.97 11.85 7.97
N TYR A 51 -3.48 11.07 7.01
CA TYR A 51 -4.25 10.05 6.30
C TYR A 51 -4.36 8.73 7.08
N PHE A 52 -3.23 8.26 7.62
CA PHE A 52 -3.13 6.90 8.16
C PHE A 52 -2.94 6.87 9.68
N GLY A 53 -2.62 7.99 10.32
CA GLY A 53 -2.37 8.09 11.77
C GLY A 53 -0.99 7.58 12.18
N THR A 54 -0.61 6.36 11.77
CA THR A 54 0.67 5.74 12.16
C THR A 54 1.31 4.97 11.00
N LYS A 55 2.60 4.68 11.11
CA LYS A 55 3.33 3.79 10.18
C LYS A 55 2.68 2.40 10.12
N LYS A 56 2.23 1.87 11.26
CA LYS A 56 1.55 0.56 11.35
C LYS A 56 0.26 0.56 10.51
N LYS A 57 -0.60 1.56 10.69
CA LYS A 57 -1.85 1.68 9.94
C LYS A 57 -1.62 1.89 8.44
N PHE A 58 -0.59 2.65 8.07
CA PHE A 58 -0.21 2.77 6.66
C PHE A 58 0.27 1.42 6.08
N PHE A 59 1.07 0.66 6.83
CA PHE A 59 1.51 -0.66 6.42
C PHE A 59 0.35 -1.66 6.29
N GLU A 60 -0.57 -1.69 7.26
CA GLU A 60 -1.79 -2.51 7.20
C GLU A 60 -2.66 -2.17 5.98
N PHE A 61 -2.88 -0.88 5.72
CA PHE A 61 -3.57 -0.40 4.53
C PHE A 61 -2.85 -0.84 3.25
N TRP A 62 -1.52 -0.67 3.20
CA TRP A 62 -0.73 -1.04 2.05
C TRP A 62 -0.79 -2.55 1.76
N ILE A 63 -0.73 -3.40 2.78
CA ILE A 63 -0.94 -4.85 2.66
C ILE A 63 -2.32 -5.13 2.07
N TYR A 64 -3.37 -4.54 2.63
CA TYR A 64 -4.74 -4.78 2.19
C TYR A 64 -4.93 -4.43 0.72
N VAL A 65 -4.38 -3.29 0.28
CA VAL A 65 -4.54 -2.80 -1.11
C VAL A 65 -3.62 -3.49 -2.11
N ASN A 66 -2.40 -3.92 -1.73
CA ASN A 66 -1.44 -4.48 -2.69
C ASN A 66 -1.28 -5.99 -2.64
N ILE A 67 -1.30 -6.56 -1.43
CA ILE A 67 -0.89 -7.94 -1.24
C ILE A 67 -2.04 -8.88 -1.56
N LEU A 68 -3.28 -8.57 -1.18
CA LEU A 68 -4.42 -9.45 -1.44
C LEU A 68 -4.63 -9.70 -2.94
N ASP A 69 -4.69 -8.65 -3.75
CA ASP A 69 -4.90 -8.79 -5.20
C ASP A 69 -3.74 -9.50 -5.90
N LYS A 70 -2.50 -9.22 -5.49
CA LYS A 70 -1.30 -9.84 -6.09
C LYS A 70 -1.14 -11.29 -5.67
N ILE A 71 -1.38 -11.61 -4.40
CA ILE A 71 -1.32 -12.97 -3.88
C ILE A 71 -2.45 -13.80 -4.49
N LEU A 72 -3.68 -13.29 -4.53
CA LEU A 72 -4.80 -13.98 -5.18
C LEU A 72 -4.52 -14.17 -6.67
N GLY A 73 -4.06 -13.13 -7.38
CA GLY A 73 -3.68 -13.25 -8.79
C GLY A 73 -2.55 -14.26 -9.03
N PHE A 74 -1.59 -14.37 -8.12
CA PHE A 74 -0.54 -15.38 -8.16
C PHE A 74 -1.08 -16.79 -7.92
N PHE A 75 -1.91 -16.98 -6.89
CA PHE A 75 -2.54 -18.28 -6.61
C PHE A 75 -3.48 -18.75 -7.72
N VAL A 76 -4.27 -17.85 -8.32
CA VAL A 76 -5.12 -18.15 -9.48
C VAL A 76 -4.28 -18.60 -10.69
N LYS A 77 -3.13 -17.96 -10.94
CA LYS A 77 -2.21 -18.36 -12.01
C LYS A 77 -1.53 -19.71 -11.76
N ILE A 78 -1.22 -20.03 -10.50
CA ILE A 78 -0.53 -21.28 -10.12
C ILE A 78 -1.50 -22.46 -9.95
N THR A 79 -2.77 -22.17 -9.70
CA THR A 79 -3.81 -23.18 -9.47
C THR A 79 -5.01 -22.93 -10.39
N PRO A 80 -4.90 -23.21 -11.71
CA PRO A 80 -6.00 -23.01 -12.66
C PRO A 80 -7.26 -23.85 -12.35
N SER A 81 -7.15 -24.84 -11.47
CA SER A 81 -8.23 -25.77 -11.12
C SER A 81 -9.31 -25.19 -10.20
N LEU A 82 -9.14 -23.97 -9.68
CA LEU A 82 -10.21 -23.21 -8.99
C LEU A 82 -11.06 -22.43 -9.99
N THR A 83 -11.44 -23.05 -11.10
CA THR A 83 -12.66 -22.65 -11.78
C THR A 83 -13.79 -23.34 -11.03
N ILE A 84 -14.41 -22.61 -10.10
CA ILE A 84 -15.68 -23.04 -9.53
C ILE A 84 -16.61 -23.23 -10.73
N GLN A 85 -16.98 -24.47 -11.02
CA GLN A 85 -18.07 -24.77 -11.93
C GLN A 85 -19.32 -24.12 -11.31
N THR A 86 -19.69 -22.95 -11.80
CA THR A 86 -21.06 -22.44 -11.74
C THR A 86 -21.81 -22.91 -12.96
#